data_AF-A0A537YEY9-F1
#
_entry.id   AF-A0A537YEY9-F1
#
_cell.length_a   1.000
_cell.length_b   1.000
_cell.length_c   1.000
_cell.angle_alpha   90.00
_cell.angle_beta   90.00
_cell.angle_gamma   90.00
#
_symmetry.space_group_name_H-M   'P 1'
#
loop_
_entity.id
_entity.type
_entity.pdbx_description
1 polymer ?
#
loop_
_entity_poly.entity_id
_entity_poly.type
_entity_poly.pdbx_seq_one_letter_code
_entity_poly.pdbx_strand_id
1 'polypeptide(L)' 'FLRDGDDIFRTYFTSARGVDRLRLDFNLLDLTPLGRQETWEDSPEGWPQTPPYEWWRLHDEYEGAAALGASL' A
#
# COMPACT_ATOMS: atom_id res chain seq x y z
N PHE A 1 -18.20 -6.36 15.99
CA PHE A 1 -19.65 -6.61 16.04
C PHE A 1 -20.24 -5.86 17.21
N LEU A 2 -21.34 -5.16 17.01
CA LEU A 2 -22.14 -4.53 18.08
C LEU A 2 -23.15 -5.56 18.59
N ARG A 3 -23.40 -5.59 19.90
CA ARG A 3 -24.38 -6.47 20.53
C ARG A 3 -25.49 -5.64 21.18
N ASP A 4 -26.73 -6.09 21.02
CA ASP A 4 -27.89 -5.56 21.71
C ASP A 4 -28.76 -6.73 22.19
N GLY A 5 -28.72 -7.03 23.49
CA GLY A 5 -29.28 -8.27 24.04
C GLY A 5 -28.67 -9.51 23.38
N ASP A 6 -29.53 -10.35 22.79
CA ASP A 6 -29.16 -11.57 22.07
C ASP A 6 -28.79 -11.32 20.59
N ASP A 7 -29.01 -10.10 20.07
CA ASP A 7 -28.72 -9.75 18.68
C ASP A 7 -27.26 -9.33 18.46
N ILE A 8 -26.71 -9.69 17.30
CA ILE A 8 -25.32 -9.40 16.91
C ILE A 8 -25.27 -8.74 15.53
N PHE A 9 -24.71 -7.53 15.47
CA PHE A 9 -24.60 -6.73 14.25
C PHE A 9 -23.15 -6.61 13.79
N ARG A 10 -22.90 -6.82 12.50
CA ARG A 10 -21.56 -6.60 11.90
C ARG A 10 -21.34 -5.12 11.62
N THR A 11 -20.71 -4.42 12.56
CA THR A 11 -20.32 -3.02 12.46
C THR A 11 -18.84 -2.86 12.10
N TYR A 12 -18.47 -1.70 11.53
CA TYR A 12 -17.09 -1.36 11.12
C TYR A 12 -16.44 -2.36 10.14
N PHE A 13 -17.25 -2.96 9.26
CA PHE A 13 -16.77 -3.86 8.22
C PHE A 13 -16.81 -3.16 6.87
N THR A 14 -15.78 -3.39 6.07
CA THR A 14 -15.76 -3.00 4.66
C THR A 14 -15.04 -4.06 3.83
N SER A 15 -15.29 -4.09 2.54
CA SER A 15 -14.70 -5.07 1.60
C SER A 15 -14.10 -4.36 0.39
N ALA A 16 -13.24 -5.07 -0.35
CA ALA A 16 -12.53 -4.52 -1.50
C ALA A 16 -11.84 -3.19 -1.15
N ARG A 17 -12.06 -2.14 -1.95
CA ARG A 17 -11.46 -0.81 -1.78
C ARG A 17 -12.06 0.05 -0.66
N GLY A 18 -12.68 -0.60 0.32
CA GLY A 18 -13.44 0.02 1.39
C GLY A 18 -12.66 0.96 2.30
N VAL A 19 -11.34 0.80 2.36
CA VAL A 19 -10.42 1.65 3.15
C VAL A 19 -9.42 2.39 2.28
N ASP A 20 -9.51 2.34 0.95
CA ASP A 20 -8.50 2.93 0.05
C ASP A 20 -8.29 4.43 0.32
N ARG A 21 -9.37 5.16 0.66
CA ARG A 21 -9.26 6.59 1.00
C ARG A 21 -8.47 6.87 2.28
N LEU A 22 -8.33 5.87 3.16
CA LEU A 22 -7.53 5.96 4.38
C LEU A 22 -6.08 5.50 4.17
N ARG A 23 -5.75 4.90 3.01
CA ARG A 23 -4.42 4.44 2.65
C ARG A 23 -3.59 5.59 2.10
N LEU A 24 -2.89 6.31 2.99
CA LEU A 24 -2.05 7.45 2.60
C LEU A 24 -0.95 7.04 1.61
N ASP A 25 -0.30 5.90 1.84
CA ASP A 25 0.74 5.31 1.00
C ASP A 25 0.30 5.21 -0.47
N PHE A 26 -0.81 4.51 -0.73
CA PHE A 26 -1.31 4.31 -2.07
C PHE A 26 -1.86 5.58 -2.72
N ASN A 27 -2.48 6.46 -1.93
CA ASN A 27 -2.98 7.73 -2.44
C ASN A 27 -1.83 8.67 -2.86
N LEU A 28 -0.66 8.58 -2.23
CA LEU A 28 0.52 9.35 -2.64
C LEU A 28 1.13 8.80 -3.94
N LEU A 29 1.14 7.49 -4.13
CA LEU A 29 1.64 6.86 -5.35
C LEU A 29 0.82 7.26 -6.59
N ASP A 30 -0.50 7.40 -6.44
CA ASP A 30 -1.39 7.87 -7.52
C ASP A 30 -1.03 9.27 -8.04
N LEU A 31 -0.32 10.06 -7.23
CA LEU A 31 0.14 11.40 -7.61
C LEU A 31 1.53 11.37 -8.28
N THR A 32 2.16 10.20 -8.36
CA THR A 32 3.47 10.03 -9.00
C THR A 32 3.32 9.50 -10.42
N PRO A 33 4.29 9.79 -11.33
CA PRO A 33 4.21 9.32 -12.72
C PRO A 33 4.11 7.81 -12.88
N LEU A 34 4.69 7.02 -11.97
CA LEU A 34 4.66 5.56 -12.06
C LEU A 34 3.39 4.94 -11.46
N GLY A 35 2.54 5.73 -10.79
CA GLY A 35 1.33 5.21 -10.15
C GLY A 35 1.62 4.13 -9.12
N ARG A 36 0.70 3.19 -8.96
CA ARG A 36 0.85 2.05 -8.04
C ARG A 36 1.51 0.85 -8.73
N GLN A 37 1.71 0.91 -10.04
CA GLN A 37 2.25 -0.19 -10.87
C GLN A 37 1.33 -1.42 -10.83
N GLU A 38 0.01 -1.19 -10.84
CA GLU A 38 -0.98 -2.25 -10.76
C GLU A 38 -1.22 -2.87 -12.14
N THR A 39 -1.48 -4.19 -12.21
CA THR A 39 -1.64 -4.88 -13.51
C THR A 39 -2.83 -4.40 -14.34
N TRP A 40 -3.78 -3.70 -13.71
CA TRP A 40 -4.96 -3.13 -14.35
C TRP A 40 -4.77 -1.67 -14.76
N GLU A 41 -3.63 -1.03 -14.46
CA GLU A 41 -3.34 0.34 -14.87
C GLU A 41 -3.13 0.42 -16.39
N ASP A 42 -3.88 1.32 -17.02
CA ASP A 42 -3.72 1.66 -18.43
C ASP A 42 -2.56 2.65 -18.59
N SER A 43 -1.34 2.13 -18.60
CA SER A 43 -0.12 2.92 -18.76
C SER A 43 0.22 3.13 -20.24
N PRO A 44 0.82 4.27 -20.62
CA PRO A 44 1.24 4.52 -21.99
C PRO A 44 2.17 3.43 -22.54
N GLU A 45 2.21 3.30 -23.87
CA GLU A 45 3.13 2.39 -24.53
C GLU A 45 4.59 2.72 -24.17
N GLY A 46 5.36 1.68 -23.80
CA GLY A 46 6.75 1.83 -23.37
C GLY A 46 6.94 2.38 -21.94
N TRP A 47 5.85 2.64 -21.21
CA TRP A 47 5.94 3.04 -19.81
C TRP A 47 6.45 1.88 -18.93
N PRO A 48 7.36 2.12 -17.96
CA PRO A 48 7.81 1.07 -17.06
C PRO A 48 6.64 0.46 -16.28
N GLN A 49 6.52 -0.87 -16.35
CA GLN A 49 5.51 -1.65 -15.63
C GLN A 49 6.20 -2.89 -15.01
N THR A 50 6.63 -2.77 -13.76
CA THR A 50 7.15 -3.90 -12.97
C THR A 50 6.00 -4.63 -12.25
N PRO A 51 6.19 -5.87 -11.77
CA PRO A 51 5.16 -6.53 -10.99
C PRO A 51 4.74 -5.69 -9.76
N PRO A 52 3.43 -5.64 -9.43
CA PRO A 52 2.96 -4.87 -8.29
C PRO A 52 3.60 -5.34 -6.98
N TYR A 53 3.91 -4.38 -6.10
CA TYR A 53 4.39 -4.59 -4.73
C TYR A 53 5.78 -5.25 -4.57
N GLU A 54 6.52 -5.50 -5.66
CA GLU A 54 7.90 -6.04 -5.57
C GLU A 54 8.96 -4.95 -5.31
N TRP A 55 8.58 -3.69 -5.49
CA TRP A 55 9.47 -2.53 -5.29
C TRP A 55 9.59 -2.10 -3.83
N TRP A 56 8.81 -2.70 -2.92
CA TRP A 56 8.92 -2.44 -1.48
C TRP A 56 10.17 -3.09 -0.91
N ARG A 57 10.86 -2.34 -0.07
CA ARG A 57 11.95 -2.87 0.76
C ARG A 57 11.72 -2.42 2.18
N LEU A 58 11.97 -3.32 3.12
CA LEU A 58 12.03 -2.93 4.52
C LEU A 58 13.21 -1.97 4.72
N HIS A 59 13.12 -1.14 5.75
CA HIS A 59 14.12 -0.10 6.01
C HIS A 59 15.56 -0.64 6.12
N ASP A 60 15.70 -1.88 6.60
CA ASP A 60 16.95 -2.60 6.78
C ASP A 60 17.43 -3.40 5.55
N GLU A 61 16.60 -3.50 4.51
CA GLU A 61 16.90 -4.22 3.26
C GLU A 61 17.54 -3.33 2.18
N TYR A 62 17.84 -2.09 2.52
CA TYR A 62 18.61 -1.20 1.66
C TYR A 62 20.11 -1.44 1.85
N GLU A 63 20.81 -1.66 0.74
CA GLU A 63 22.27 -1.81 0.75
C GLU A 63 22.92 -0.58 1.41
N GLY A 64 23.69 -0.80 2.47
CA GLY A 64 24.33 0.27 3.25
C GLY A 64 23.56 0.75 4.49
N ALA A 65 22.36 0.24 4.80
CA ALA A 65 21.60 0.62 6.00
C ALA A 65 22.35 0.31 7.32
N ALA A 66 23.14 -0.78 7.35
CA ALA A 66 24.01 -1.11 8.49
C ALA A 66 25.17 -0.10 8.70
N ALA A 67 25.56 0.66 7.67
CA ALA A 67 26.71 1.55 7.73
C ALA A 67 26.42 2.89 8.45
N LEU A 68 25.15 3.27 8.60
CA LEU A 68 24.75 4.53 9.27
C LEU A 68 24.40 4.36 10.76
N GLY A 69 24.28 3.11 11.25
CA GLY A 69 23.91 2.81 12.64
C GLY A 69 25.08 2.59 13.62
N ALA A 70 26.32 2.58 13.12
CA ALA A 70 27.52 2.25 13.90
C ALA A 70 28.39 3.48 14.25
N SER A 71 27.81 4.67 14.28
CA SER A 71 28.49 5.89 14.69
C SER A 71 27.57 6.77 15.53
N LEU A 72 27.41 6.37 16.79
CA LEU A 72 27.11 7.22 17.94
C LEU A 72 28.12 6.92 19.05
#